data_AF-A0A8H5X799-F1
#
_entry.id   AF-A0A8H5X799-F1
#
_cell.length_a   1.000
_cell.length_b   1.000
_cell.length_c   1.000
_cell.angle_alpha   90.00
_cell.angle_beta   90.00
_cell.angle_gamma   90.00
#
_symmetry.space_group_name_H-M   'P 1'
#
loop_
_entity.id
_entity.type
_entity.pdbx_description
1 polymer ?
#
loop_
_entity_poly.entity_id
_entity_poly.type
_entity_poly.pdbx_seq_one_letter_code
_entity_poly.pdbx_strand_id
1 'polypeptide(L)'
;MEEHPLTPWDETSKRKWRGFCVVTKEVAQHIRDNPMFQLSEFVMESRLLWTGTSCRIFDSAASEEYRDLVTILSHPPLRRLELSFTCGEESKKNWSSFRSGLLFRALSKANNLQDLRFDTSIPPVTRAWHNIVGYEQNGMPLRSMFPVKDWSNLRRFALSRSFVTQRDVIAFISTLPSSLESFELSFPTFFLFEGTYRDLLEDMRCNLGWRERPSSNQPKLIVLVESEVKMDGVALDVSREAMDYVYHHGENPFLEEQIMEVLEGKGTPVDLLDPMYNEEL
;
A
#
# COMPACT_ATOMS: atom_id res chain seq x y z
N MET A 1 -12.51 4.18 16.14
CA MET A 1 -11.73 2.94 16.34
C MET A 1 -10.49 3.35 17.11
N GLU A 2 -10.24 2.72 18.26
CA GLU A 2 -9.13 3.09 19.14
C GLU A 2 -7.84 2.45 18.59
N GLU A 3 -6.79 3.24 18.32
CA GLU A 3 -5.48 2.68 17.94
C GLU A 3 -4.95 1.86 19.11
N HIS A 4 -4.88 0.53 18.97
CA HIS A 4 -4.31 -0.31 20.01
C HIS A 4 -2.78 -0.31 19.91
N PRO A 5 -2.05 -0.11 21.02
CA PRO A 5 -0.60 -0.15 21.02
C PRO A 5 -0.13 -1.54 20.59
N LEU A 6 0.65 -1.59 19.50
CA LEU A 6 1.41 -2.78 19.20
C LEU A 6 2.41 -3.02 20.34
N THR A 7 2.52 -4.26 20.78
CA THR A 7 3.55 -4.70 21.70
C THR A 7 4.87 -4.89 20.94
N PRO A 8 6.05 -4.79 21.59
CA PRO A 8 7.33 -5.08 20.95
C PRO A 8 7.33 -6.45 20.26
N TRP A 9 8.15 -6.66 19.22
CA TRP A 9 8.23 -7.96 18.53
C TRP A 9 8.97 -9.00 19.38
N ASP A 10 8.32 -9.46 20.44
CA ASP A 10 8.81 -10.44 21.42
C ASP A 10 8.02 -11.76 21.38
N GLU A 11 8.47 -12.77 22.12
CA GLU A 11 7.84 -14.11 22.16
C GLU A 11 6.36 -14.10 22.56
N THR A 12 5.94 -13.15 23.39
CA THR A 12 4.54 -13.03 23.80
C THR A 12 3.70 -12.48 22.65
N SER A 13 4.22 -11.48 21.96
CA SER A 13 3.56 -10.80 20.84
C SER A 13 3.49 -11.72 19.64
N LYS A 14 4.58 -12.42 19.30
CA LYS A 14 4.65 -13.39 18.19
C LYS A 14 3.54 -14.43 18.22
N ARG A 15 3.04 -14.83 19.41
CA ARG A 15 1.94 -15.81 19.55
C ARG A 15 0.65 -15.39 18.84
N LYS A 16 0.36 -14.09 18.80
CA LYS A 16 -0.81 -13.53 18.09
C LYS A 16 -0.65 -13.61 16.56
N TRP A 17 0.58 -13.70 16.05
CA TRP A 17 0.93 -13.83 14.63
C TRP A 17 1.61 -15.17 14.32
N ARG A 18 1.32 -16.20 15.13
CA ARG A 18 2.00 -17.51 15.04
C ARG A 18 1.89 -18.13 13.65
N GLY A 19 0.75 -17.97 12.97
CA GLY A 19 0.57 -18.48 11.60
C GLY A 19 1.62 -17.92 10.63
N PHE A 20 1.82 -16.61 10.66
CA PHE A 20 2.89 -15.96 9.89
C PHE A 20 4.27 -16.51 10.27
N CYS A 21 4.62 -16.53 11.56
CA CYS A 21 5.96 -16.98 11.99
C CYS A 21 6.26 -18.43 11.60
N VAL A 22 5.26 -19.33 11.69
CA VAL A 22 5.43 -20.74 11.33
C VAL A 22 5.57 -20.87 9.81
N VAL A 23 4.67 -20.26 9.04
CA VAL A 23 4.69 -20.39 7.57
C VAL A 23 5.98 -19.81 6.98
N THR A 24 6.41 -18.62 7.41
CA THR A 24 7.64 -18.02 6.88
C THR A 24 8.87 -18.83 7.25
N LYS A 25 8.93 -19.37 8.47
CA LYS A 25 10.01 -20.26 8.90
C LYS A 25 10.09 -21.52 8.06
N GLU A 26 8.97 -22.23 7.87
CA GLU A 26 8.95 -23.48 7.11
C GLU A 26 9.28 -23.25 5.62
N VAL A 27 8.75 -22.19 5.01
CA VAL A 27 9.07 -21.83 3.61
C VAL A 27 10.54 -21.45 3.48
N ALA A 28 11.07 -20.61 4.39
CA ALA A 28 12.47 -20.23 4.36
C ALA A 28 13.41 -21.43 4.57
N GLN A 29 13.05 -22.35 5.46
CA GLN A 29 13.81 -23.59 5.65
C GLN A 29 13.77 -24.47 4.40
N HIS A 30 12.60 -24.63 3.79
CA HIS A 30 12.45 -25.37 2.54
C HIS A 30 13.31 -24.78 1.41
N ILE A 31 13.35 -23.45 1.27
CA ILE A 31 14.20 -22.75 0.30
C ILE A 31 15.69 -23.04 0.54
N ARG A 32 16.14 -23.01 1.80
CA ARG A 32 17.53 -23.30 2.15
C ARG A 32 17.91 -24.74 1.81
N ASP A 33 17.01 -25.68 2.07
CA ASP A 33 17.23 -27.11 1.83
C ASP A 33 17.05 -27.47 0.35
N ASN A 34 16.28 -26.68 -0.41
CA ASN A 34 15.94 -26.92 -1.81
C ASN A 34 16.16 -25.66 -2.67
N PRO A 35 17.42 -25.27 -2.97
CA PRO A 35 17.71 -24.04 -3.72
C PRO A 35 17.12 -23.97 -5.14
N MET A 36 16.74 -25.12 -5.72
CA MET A 36 16.09 -25.21 -7.03
C MET A 36 14.57 -25.06 -7.00
N PHE A 37 13.97 -25.02 -5.81
CA PHE A 37 12.55 -24.72 -5.63
C PHE A 37 12.23 -23.39 -6.31
N GLN A 38 11.07 -23.26 -6.96
CA GLN A 38 10.67 -22.01 -7.60
C GLN A 38 9.48 -21.44 -6.85
N LEU A 39 9.70 -20.35 -6.13
CA LEU A 39 8.63 -19.58 -5.50
C LEU A 39 8.29 -18.39 -6.39
N SER A 40 7.14 -18.45 -7.06
CA SER A 40 6.68 -17.35 -7.93
C SER A 40 5.94 -16.27 -7.16
N GLU A 41 5.27 -16.61 -6.06
CA GLU A 41 4.39 -15.69 -5.33
C GLU A 41 4.51 -15.87 -3.81
N PHE A 42 4.46 -14.75 -3.09
CA PHE A 42 4.32 -14.74 -1.64
C PHE A 42 3.22 -13.75 -1.25
N VAL A 43 2.11 -14.27 -0.74
CA VAL A 43 0.89 -13.51 -0.47
C VAL A 43 0.57 -13.58 1.02
N MET A 44 0.67 -12.42 1.67
CA MET A 44 0.22 -12.19 3.04
C MET A 44 -0.92 -11.18 2.98
N GLU A 45 -2.10 -11.67 2.59
CA GLU A 45 -3.31 -10.88 2.47
C GLU A 45 -4.11 -10.84 3.79
N SER A 46 -4.73 -9.70 4.08
CA SER A 46 -5.75 -9.57 5.11
C SER A 46 -7.17 -9.59 4.55
N ARG A 47 -7.34 -9.84 3.24
CA ARG A 47 -8.63 -9.75 2.51
C ARG A 47 -9.38 -8.46 2.80
N LEU A 48 -8.65 -7.36 2.89
CA LEU A 48 -9.21 -6.04 3.15
C LEU A 48 -9.94 -5.98 4.52
N LEU A 49 -9.68 -6.93 5.42
CA LEU A 49 -9.96 -6.76 6.83
C LEU A 49 -8.93 -5.78 7.42
N TRP A 50 -9.30 -5.17 8.55
CA TRP A 50 -8.51 -4.15 9.24
C TRP A 50 -7.43 -4.80 10.10
N THR A 51 -6.71 -5.74 9.52
CA THR A 51 -5.73 -6.60 10.18
C THR A 51 -4.54 -6.84 9.27
N GLY A 52 -3.49 -7.44 9.83
CA GLY A 52 -2.27 -7.76 9.13
C GLY A 52 -1.22 -8.29 10.10
N THR A 53 -0.03 -8.54 9.57
CA THR A 53 1.12 -8.85 10.43
C THR A 53 1.65 -7.60 11.08
N SER A 54 2.16 -7.66 12.31
CA SER A 54 2.75 -6.47 12.93
C SER A 54 3.92 -5.95 12.09
N CYS A 55 3.91 -4.65 11.76
CA CYS A 55 5.03 -4.01 11.06
C CYS A 55 6.34 -4.03 11.89
N ARG A 56 6.26 -4.32 13.19
CA ARG A 56 7.41 -4.40 14.10
C ARG A 56 8.40 -5.53 13.83
N ILE A 57 8.07 -6.43 12.90
CA ILE A 57 9.07 -7.33 12.30
C ILE A 57 10.27 -6.54 11.73
N PHE A 58 10.08 -5.27 11.36
CA PHE A 58 11.11 -4.38 10.85
C PHE A 58 11.80 -3.52 11.93
N ASP A 59 11.63 -3.84 13.22
CA ASP A 59 12.32 -3.12 14.30
C ASP A 59 13.76 -3.63 14.51
N SER A 60 14.03 -4.91 14.19
CA SER A 60 15.34 -5.53 14.46
C SER A 60 15.74 -6.54 13.39
N ALA A 61 16.91 -6.34 12.81
CA ALA A 61 17.51 -7.27 11.85
C ALA A 61 17.93 -8.62 12.49
N ALA A 62 17.98 -8.69 13.83
CA ALA A 62 18.30 -9.91 14.56
C ALA A 62 17.11 -10.86 14.70
N SER A 63 15.88 -10.42 14.38
CA SER A 63 14.69 -11.28 14.40
C SER A 63 14.82 -12.43 13.39
N GLU A 64 14.52 -13.65 13.83
CA GLU A 64 14.45 -14.82 12.96
C GLU A 64 13.39 -14.62 11.87
N GLU A 65 12.24 -14.07 12.22
CA GLU A 65 11.13 -13.83 11.28
C GLU A 65 11.51 -12.82 10.20
N TYR A 66 12.28 -11.78 10.53
CA TYR A 66 12.84 -10.87 9.54
C TYR A 66 13.79 -11.59 8.59
N ARG A 67 14.68 -12.44 9.11
CA ARG A 67 15.65 -13.21 8.30
C ARG A 67 14.96 -14.24 7.41
N ASP A 68 13.90 -14.88 7.90
CA ASP A 68 13.08 -15.81 7.13
C ASP A 68 12.33 -15.08 6.01
N LEU A 69 11.73 -13.92 6.30
CA LEU A 69 11.12 -13.06 5.27
C LEU A 69 12.15 -12.63 4.22
N VAL A 70 13.35 -12.18 4.62
CA VAL A 70 14.42 -11.84 3.67
C VAL A 70 14.82 -13.05 2.83
N THR A 71 14.86 -14.25 3.40
CA THR A 71 15.16 -15.50 2.66
C THR A 71 14.14 -15.72 1.56
N ILE A 72 12.85 -15.58 1.89
CA ILE A 72 11.73 -15.71 0.94
C ILE A 72 11.82 -14.66 -0.17
N LEU A 73 11.99 -13.38 0.21
CA LEU A 73 12.04 -12.26 -0.74
C LEU A 73 13.24 -12.30 -1.67
N SER A 74 14.35 -12.90 -1.22
CA SER A 74 15.55 -13.08 -2.04
C SER A 74 15.46 -14.24 -3.03
N HIS A 75 14.45 -15.10 -2.89
CA HIS A 75 14.40 -16.36 -3.62
C HIS A 75 13.75 -16.19 -5.00
N PRO A 76 14.48 -16.45 -6.10
CA PRO A 76 13.90 -16.37 -7.43
C PRO A 76 12.90 -17.52 -7.70
N PRO A 77 11.93 -17.34 -8.61
CA PRO A 77 11.72 -16.17 -9.46
C PRO A 77 10.68 -15.18 -8.92
N LEU A 78 10.53 -15.01 -7.59
CA LEU A 78 9.44 -14.23 -6.95
C LEU A 78 8.98 -13.01 -7.77
N ARG A 79 7.75 -13.10 -8.30
CA ARG A 79 7.13 -12.12 -9.22
C ARG A 79 5.99 -11.35 -8.57
N ARG A 80 5.25 -11.99 -7.66
CA ARG A 80 4.14 -11.36 -6.95
C ARG A 80 4.38 -11.34 -5.45
N LEU A 81 4.23 -10.17 -4.87
CA LEU A 81 4.37 -9.95 -3.44
C LEU A 81 3.17 -9.18 -2.93
N GLU A 82 2.50 -9.73 -1.93
CA GLU A 82 1.45 -9.03 -1.21
C GLU A 82 1.76 -9.03 0.27
N LEU A 83 1.74 -7.84 0.88
CA LEU A 83 2.05 -7.65 2.29
C LEU A 83 1.00 -6.77 2.95
N SER A 84 0.28 -7.34 3.91
CA SER A 84 -0.69 -6.63 4.75
C SER A 84 -0.16 -6.45 6.18
N PHE A 85 0.07 -5.20 6.62
CA PHE A 85 0.63 -4.91 7.94
C PHE A 85 -0.32 -4.18 8.88
N THR A 86 -0.35 -4.58 10.15
CA THR A 86 -0.90 -3.76 11.22
C THR A 86 0.15 -2.77 11.70
N CYS A 87 -0.23 -1.49 11.75
CA CYS A 87 0.63 -0.36 12.12
C CYS A 87 0.44 0.11 13.57
N GLY A 88 -0.70 -0.18 14.22
CA GLY A 88 -1.00 0.32 15.56
C GLY A 88 -0.71 1.82 15.71
N GLU A 89 0.18 2.18 16.64
CA GLU A 89 0.56 3.57 16.92
C GLU A 89 1.83 4.04 16.18
N GLU A 90 2.21 3.42 15.05
CA GLU A 90 3.41 3.84 14.30
C GLU A 90 3.36 5.31 13.88
N SER A 91 2.18 5.88 13.58
CA SER A 91 1.99 7.31 13.29
C SER A 91 2.53 8.21 14.42
N LYS A 92 2.18 7.90 15.67
CA LYS A 92 2.67 8.59 16.88
C LYS A 92 4.17 8.40 17.12
N LYS A 93 4.76 7.32 16.58
CA LYS A 93 6.19 6.99 16.67
C LYS A 93 6.96 7.39 15.41
N ASN A 94 6.40 8.28 14.60
CA ASN A 94 7.01 8.76 13.36
C ASN A 94 7.42 7.61 12.41
N TRP A 95 6.60 6.56 12.35
CA TRP A 95 6.80 5.39 11.47
C TRP A 95 8.13 4.68 11.71
N SER A 96 8.53 4.50 12.97
CA SER A 96 9.82 3.92 13.37
C SER A 96 10.16 2.60 12.67
N SER A 97 9.21 1.67 12.55
CA SER A 97 9.43 0.38 11.87
C SER A 97 9.69 0.56 10.37
N PHE A 98 9.03 1.54 9.72
CA PHE A 98 9.21 1.82 8.29
C PHE A 98 10.42 2.72 8.00
N ARG A 99 10.82 3.56 8.96
CA ARG A 99 12.02 4.41 8.89
C ARG A 99 13.31 3.67 9.27
N SER A 100 13.23 2.46 9.81
CA SER A 100 14.41 1.66 10.16
C SER A 100 15.26 1.28 8.94
N GLY A 101 14.67 1.32 7.74
CA GLY A 101 15.28 0.89 6.48
C GLY A 101 15.32 -0.63 6.30
N LEU A 102 14.81 -1.42 7.27
CA LEU A 102 14.76 -2.88 7.15
C LEU A 102 13.76 -3.35 6.11
N LEU A 103 12.58 -2.72 6.01
CA LEU A 103 11.62 -3.01 4.95
C LEU A 103 12.23 -2.79 3.57
N PHE A 104 12.88 -1.63 3.35
CA PHE A 104 13.59 -1.33 2.10
C PHE A 104 14.65 -2.37 1.77
N ARG A 105 15.51 -2.72 2.74
CA ARG A 105 16.57 -3.72 2.53
C ARG A 105 16.02 -5.10 2.20
N ALA A 106 14.89 -5.49 2.80
CA ALA A 106 14.24 -6.75 2.52
C ALA A 106 13.61 -6.75 1.11
N LEU A 107 12.90 -5.68 0.77
CA LEU A 107 12.27 -5.47 -0.53
C LEU A 107 13.28 -5.38 -1.69
N SER A 108 14.48 -4.81 -1.45
CA SER A 108 15.57 -4.74 -2.44
C SER A 108 16.15 -6.10 -2.82
N LYS A 109 15.70 -7.19 -2.19
CA LYS A 109 16.10 -8.55 -2.58
C LYS A 109 15.18 -9.15 -3.64
N ALA A 110 13.96 -8.64 -3.78
CA ALA A 110 12.96 -9.12 -4.73
C ALA A 110 13.13 -8.47 -6.12
N ASN A 111 14.22 -8.80 -6.81
CA ASN A 111 14.60 -8.13 -8.08
C ASN A 111 13.72 -8.50 -9.28
N ASN A 112 12.96 -9.61 -9.20
CA ASN A 112 12.11 -10.10 -10.30
C ASN A 112 10.64 -9.67 -10.16
N LEU A 113 10.36 -8.75 -9.25
CA LEU A 113 9.00 -8.36 -8.91
C LEU A 113 8.29 -7.70 -10.09
N GLN A 114 7.08 -8.19 -10.36
CA GLN A 114 6.17 -7.70 -11.39
C GLN A 114 4.90 -7.13 -10.77
N ASP A 115 4.51 -7.62 -9.60
CA ASP A 115 3.29 -7.23 -8.90
C ASP A 115 3.59 -7.05 -7.39
N LEU A 116 3.33 -5.84 -6.89
CA LEU A 116 3.43 -5.51 -5.48
C LEU A 116 2.12 -4.93 -4.96
N ARG A 117 1.54 -5.57 -3.96
CA ARG A 117 0.45 -5.02 -3.16
C ARG A 117 0.92 -4.80 -1.72
N PHE A 118 0.76 -3.57 -1.23
CA PHE A 118 1.09 -3.19 0.13
C PHE A 118 -0.15 -2.60 0.80
N ASP A 119 -0.68 -3.32 1.77
CA ASP A 119 -1.84 -2.91 2.56
C ASP A 119 -1.41 -2.63 4.00
N THR A 120 -2.05 -1.66 4.64
CA THR A 120 -1.92 -1.51 6.09
C THR A 120 -3.26 -1.43 6.79
N SER A 121 -3.31 -1.72 8.08
CA SER A 121 -4.53 -1.59 8.88
C SER A 121 -4.78 -0.17 9.39
N ILE A 122 -4.22 0.86 8.74
CA ILE A 122 -4.45 2.26 9.14
C ILE A 122 -5.93 2.57 8.91
N PRO A 123 -6.66 3.01 9.95
CA PRO A 123 -8.02 3.43 9.78
C PRO A 123 -8.09 4.72 8.96
N PRO A 124 -9.11 4.88 8.10
CA PRO A 124 -9.43 6.16 7.49
C PRO A 124 -9.63 7.21 8.57
N VAL A 125 -9.16 8.41 8.30
CA VAL A 125 -9.47 9.56 9.14
C VAL A 125 -10.90 10.00 8.81
N THR A 126 -11.85 9.63 9.66
CA THR A 126 -13.20 10.22 9.61
C THR A 126 -13.16 11.68 10.05
N ARG A 127 -14.12 12.49 9.58
CA ARG A 127 -14.27 13.94 9.86
C ARG A 127 -14.11 14.37 11.34
N ALA A 128 -14.22 13.44 12.29
CA ALA A 128 -14.12 13.70 13.73
C ALA A 128 -12.67 13.70 14.28
N TRP A 129 -11.69 13.18 13.53
CA TRP A 129 -10.28 13.12 13.95
C TRP A 129 -9.51 14.44 13.74
N HIS A 130 -10.11 15.42 13.05
CA HIS A 130 -9.58 16.78 12.91
C HIS A 130 -9.33 17.50 14.23
N ASN A 131 -9.86 16.98 15.35
CA ASN A 131 -9.72 17.58 16.68
C ASN A 131 -8.56 16.99 17.52
N ILE A 132 -7.74 16.07 16.99
CA ILE A 132 -6.72 15.34 17.80
C ILE A 132 -5.27 15.63 17.40
N VAL A 133 -4.98 16.25 16.25
CA VAL A 133 -3.59 16.32 15.76
C VAL A 133 -2.84 17.55 16.26
N GLY A 134 -2.35 17.49 17.50
CA GLY A 134 -1.38 18.41 18.08
C GLY A 134 0.09 17.99 17.84
N TYR A 135 0.39 17.21 16.81
CA TYR A 135 1.75 16.67 16.62
C TYR A 135 2.26 16.86 15.20
N GLU A 136 3.52 17.27 15.11
CA GLU A 136 4.40 17.27 13.92
C GLU A 136 4.62 15.81 13.41
N GLN A 137 3.55 15.13 13.00
CA GLN A 137 3.66 13.77 12.47
C GLN A 137 3.98 13.82 10.99
N ASN A 138 5.11 13.22 10.59
CA ASN A 138 5.42 13.04 9.17
C ASN A 138 4.54 11.93 8.57
N GLY A 139 4.21 12.04 7.29
CA GLY A 139 3.63 10.94 6.52
C GLY A 139 4.54 9.70 6.48
N MET A 140 3.94 8.57 6.11
CA MET A 140 4.63 7.31 5.87
C MET A 140 5.68 7.49 4.76
N PRO A 141 6.94 7.06 4.96
CA PRO A 141 8.05 7.47 4.11
C PRO A 141 8.21 6.58 2.87
N LEU A 142 7.28 6.68 1.91
CA LEU A 142 7.19 5.79 0.74
C LEU A 142 8.53 5.55 0.03
N ARG A 143 9.30 6.62 -0.23
CA ARG A 143 10.60 6.54 -0.92
C ARG A 143 11.70 5.81 -0.13
N SER A 144 11.60 5.76 1.20
CA SER A 144 12.53 4.99 2.05
C SER A 144 12.00 3.60 2.38
N MET A 145 10.78 3.26 1.97
CA MET A 145 10.19 1.93 2.13
C MET A 145 10.38 1.09 0.87
N PHE A 146 10.15 1.67 -0.31
CA PHE A 146 10.07 0.94 -1.56
C PHE A 146 11.29 1.22 -2.46
N PRO A 147 12.11 0.21 -2.78
CA PRO A 147 13.26 0.33 -3.68
C PRO A 147 12.83 0.23 -5.15
N VAL A 148 11.92 1.09 -5.60
CA VAL A 148 11.31 1.02 -6.94
C VAL A 148 12.31 1.10 -8.10
N LYS A 149 13.50 1.68 -7.85
CA LYS A 149 14.61 1.71 -8.83
C LYS A 149 15.20 0.33 -9.11
N ASP A 150 15.06 -0.61 -8.18
CA ASP A 150 15.56 -1.98 -8.31
C ASP A 150 14.55 -2.87 -9.07
N TRP A 151 13.32 -2.41 -9.29
CA TRP A 151 12.22 -3.19 -9.86
C TRP A 151 11.89 -2.79 -11.30
N SER A 152 12.83 -2.96 -12.21
CA SER A 152 12.66 -2.58 -13.63
C SER A 152 11.56 -3.35 -14.38
N ASN A 153 11.07 -4.47 -13.81
CA ASN A 153 10.01 -5.31 -14.39
C ASN A 153 8.65 -5.10 -13.70
N LEU A 154 8.53 -4.15 -12.77
CA LEU A 154 7.28 -3.92 -12.05
C LEU A 154 6.18 -3.46 -13.03
N ARG A 155 5.09 -4.21 -13.04
CA ARG A 155 3.90 -3.95 -13.87
C ARG A 155 2.75 -3.43 -13.03
N ARG A 156 2.57 -3.94 -11.82
CA ARG A 156 1.49 -3.55 -10.92
C ARG A 156 2.05 -3.11 -9.58
N PHE A 157 1.57 -1.96 -9.12
CA PHE A 157 1.85 -1.47 -7.77
C PHE A 157 0.55 -1.01 -7.13
N ALA A 158 0.22 -1.57 -5.98
CA ALA A 158 -0.94 -1.22 -5.19
C ALA A 158 -0.52 -0.78 -3.79
N LEU A 159 -0.97 0.42 -3.40
CA LEU A 159 -0.82 0.95 -2.05
C LEU A 159 -2.20 1.19 -1.46
N SER A 160 -2.47 0.53 -0.35
CA SER A 160 -3.75 0.61 0.35
C SER A 160 -3.58 1.11 1.78
N ARG A 161 -4.50 1.97 2.21
CA ARG A 161 -4.63 2.49 3.59
C ARG A 161 -3.31 3.06 4.10
N SER A 162 -2.85 4.10 3.46
CA SER A 162 -1.58 4.74 3.79
C SER A 162 -1.81 6.14 4.36
N PHE A 163 -1.11 6.50 5.43
CA PHE A 163 -1.08 7.88 5.92
C PHE A 163 0.07 8.65 5.26
N VAL A 164 -0.21 9.56 4.34
CA VAL A 164 0.78 10.13 3.41
C VAL A 164 0.57 11.63 3.20
N THR A 165 1.56 12.30 2.63
CA THR A 165 1.39 13.65 2.06
C THR A 165 1.24 13.53 0.54
N GLN A 166 0.51 14.44 -0.09
CA GLN A 166 0.37 14.46 -1.55
C GLN A 166 1.73 14.60 -2.24
N ARG A 167 2.59 15.47 -1.70
CA ARG A 167 3.96 15.67 -2.20
C ARG A 167 4.75 14.35 -2.22
N ASP A 168 4.69 13.57 -1.15
CA ASP A 168 5.42 12.30 -1.07
C ASP A 168 4.84 11.25 -2.02
N VAL A 169 3.52 11.23 -2.22
CA VAL A 169 2.86 10.34 -3.18
C VAL A 169 3.29 10.67 -4.61
N ILE A 170 3.24 11.94 -5.02
CA ILE A 170 3.66 12.37 -6.37
C ILE A 170 5.16 12.12 -6.59
N ALA A 171 5.99 12.45 -5.61
CA ALA A 171 7.42 12.16 -5.65
C ALA A 171 7.73 10.66 -5.70
N PHE A 172 6.88 9.82 -5.13
CA PHE A 172 6.99 8.36 -5.22
C PHE A 172 6.55 7.84 -6.60
N ILE A 173 5.38 8.25 -7.08
CA ILE A 173 4.83 7.80 -8.38
C ILE A 173 5.76 8.17 -9.53
N SER A 174 6.35 9.37 -9.50
CA SER A 174 7.34 9.82 -10.50
C SER A 174 8.61 8.96 -10.56
N THR A 175 8.86 8.11 -9.57
CA THR A 175 10.00 7.17 -9.54
C THR A 175 9.65 5.74 -9.94
N LEU A 176 8.36 5.46 -10.21
CA LEU A 176 7.94 4.15 -10.70
C LEU A 176 8.48 3.89 -12.12
N PRO A 177 8.79 2.62 -12.45
CA PRO A 177 9.38 2.27 -13.73
C PRO A 177 8.42 2.49 -14.90
N SER A 178 8.97 2.64 -16.10
CA SER A 178 8.17 2.77 -17.34
C SER A 178 7.42 1.49 -17.73
N SER A 179 7.77 0.35 -17.13
CA SER A 179 7.06 -0.93 -17.28
C SER A 179 5.72 -0.99 -16.54
N LEU A 180 5.38 0.04 -15.75
CA LEU A 180 4.16 0.08 -14.96
C LEU A 180 2.93 0.05 -15.89
N GLU A 181 2.11 -0.98 -15.73
CA GLU A 181 0.85 -1.21 -16.43
C GLU A 181 -0.35 -0.80 -15.57
N SER A 182 -0.25 -0.89 -14.24
CA SER A 182 -1.31 -0.50 -13.29
C SER A 182 -0.76 0.08 -12.00
N PHE A 183 -1.41 1.13 -11.52
CA PHE A 183 -1.18 1.76 -10.22
C PHE A 183 -2.50 1.86 -9.46
N GLU A 184 -2.57 1.19 -8.31
CA GLU A 184 -3.71 1.26 -7.39
C GLU A 184 -3.35 2.12 -6.18
N LEU A 185 -4.21 3.07 -5.89
CA LEU A 185 -4.17 3.87 -4.67
C LEU A 185 -5.53 3.79 -3.98
N SER A 186 -5.57 3.00 -2.91
CA SER A 186 -6.80 2.65 -2.21
C SER A 186 -6.79 3.23 -0.80
N PHE A 187 -7.81 4.02 -0.45
CA PHE A 187 -7.97 4.58 0.90
C PHE A 187 -6.76 5.38 1.43
N PRO A 188 -5.98 6.15 0.64
CA PRO A 188 -4.99 7.04 1.22
C PRO A 188 -5.66 8.05 2.16
N THR A 189 -4.99 8.28 3.27
CA THR A 189 -5.33 9.32 4.22
C THR A 189 -4.26 10.40 4.16
N PHE A 190 -4.67 11.64 3.95
CA PHE A 190 -3.77 12.79 3.90
C PHE A 190 -3.64 13.47 5.26
N PHE A 191 -2.46 14.03 5.54
CA PHE A 191 -2.28 14.93 6.66
C PHE A 191 -3.08 16.24 6.42
N LEU A 192 -3.53 16.89 7.51
CA LEU A 192 -4.36 18.09 7.40
C LEU A 192 -3.61 19.19 6.63
N PHE A 193 -4.23 19.72 5.57
CA PHE A 193 -3.63 20.71 4.65
C PHE A 193 -2.43 20.22 3.82
N GLU A 194 -2.13 18.92 3.82
CA GLU A 194 -1.01 18.32 3.08
C GLU A 194 -1.48 17.42 1.92
N GLY A 195 -2.72 17.60 1.49
CA GLY A 195 -3.26 17.00 0.28
C GLY A 195 -4.74 16.66 0.33
N THR A 196 -5.31 16.50 -0.85
CA THR A 196 -6.67 15.97 -1.07
C THR A 196 -6.64 15.01 -2.25
N TYR A 197 -7.68 14.19 -2.43
CA TYR A 197 -7.79 13.37 -3.63
C TYR A 197 -7.90 14.22 -4.90
N ARG A 198 -8.61 15.36 -4.83
CA ARG A 198 -8.76 16.28 -5.96
C ARG A 198 -7.40 16.80 -6.43
N ASP A 199 -6.62 17.37 -5.50
CA ASP A 199 -5.32 17.96 -5.77
C ASP A 199 -4.31 16.89 -6.19
N LEU A 200 -4.39 15.69 -5.61
CA LEU A 200 -3.56 14.56 -6.04
C LEU A 200 -3.81 14.23 -7.52
N LEU A 201 -5.07 14.10 -7.94
CA LEU A 201 -5.37 13.81 -9.35
C LEU A 201 -4.92 14.95 -10.27
N GLU A 202 -5.04 16.20 -9.83
CA GLU A 202 -4.56 17.37 -10.58
C GLU A 202 -3.03 17.32 -10.74
N ASP A 203 -2.29 17.05 -9.67
CA ASP A 203 -0.84 16.89 -9.74
C ASP A 203 -0.42 15.70 -10.61
N MET A 204 -1.16 14.58 -10.55
CA MET A 204 -0.91 13.43 -11.42
C MET A 204 -1.06 13.82 -12.90
N ARG A 205 -2.13 14.55 -13.22
CA ARG A 205 -2.44 15.05 -14.56
C ARG A 205 -1.38 16.03 -15.06
N CYS A 206 -0.92 16.95 -14.22
CA CYS A 206 -0.04 18.05 -14.62
C CYS A 206 1.45 17.71 -14.58
N ASN A 207 1.87 16.81 -13.67
CA ASN A 207 3.30 16.65 -13.35
C ASN A 207 3.91 15.29 -13.73
N LEU A 208 3.12 14.23 -13.95
CA LEU A 208 3.67 12.89 -14.20
C LEU A 208 4.02 12.60 -15.66
N GLY A 209 3.56 13.44 -16.59
CA GLY A 209 3.72 13.21 -18.02
C GLY A 209 3.00 11.95 -18.54
N TRP A 210 2.05 11.42 -17.76
CA TRP A 210 1.32 10.18 -18.07
C TRP A 210 0.34 10.40 -19.22
N ARG A 211 -0.27 11.58 -19.29
CA ARG A 211 -1.24 11.94 -20.33
C ARG A 211 -0.64 11.96 -21.74
N GLU A 212 0.63 12.32 -21.84
CA GLU A 212 1.38 12.43 -23.09
C GLU A 212 1.92 11.08 -23.59
N ARG A 213 1.83 10.02 -22.77
CA ARG A 213 2.23 8.68 -23.19
C ARG A 213 1.28 8.15 -24.27
N PRO A 214 1.77 7.30 -25.19
CA PRO A 214 0.89 6.53 -26.06
C PRO A 214 -0.16 5.77 -25.24
N SER A 215 -1.39 5.67 -25.72
CA SER A 215 -2.49 5.04 -24.97
C SER A 215 -2.19 3.61 -24.52
N SER A 216 -1.38 2.86 -25.28
CA SER A 216 -0.92 1.51 -24.89
C SER A 216 0.04 1.47 -23.70
N ASN A 217 0.61 2.62 -23.33
CA ASN A 217 1.66 2.77 -22.30
C ASN A 217 1.20 3.69 -21.15
N GLN A 218 -0.08 4.06 -21.12
CA GLN A 218 -0.70 4.78 -20.01
C GLN A 218 -1.04 3.76 -18.90
N PRO A 219 -0.49 3.89 -17.69
CA PRO A 219 -0.84 2.97 -16.60
C PRO A 219 -2.33 3.05 -16.26
N LYS A 220 -2.98 1.92 -16.04
CA LYS A 220 -4.32 1.89 -15.43
C LYS A 220 -4.23 2.54 -14.05
N LEU A 221 -5.09 3.51 -13.78
CA LEU A 221 -5.18 4.16 -12.47
C LEU A 221 -6.40 3.60 -11.75
N ILE A 222 -6.17 2.89 -10.64
CA ILE A 222 -7.23 2.35 -9.79
C ILE A 222 -7.31 3.23 -8.54
N VAL A 223 -8.49 3.77 -8.25
CA VAL A 223 -8.73 4.64 -7.10
C VAL A 223 -9.96 4.13 -6.36
N LEU A 224 -9.73 3.60 -5.15
CA LEU A 224 -10.78 3.15 -4.26
C LEU A 224 -10.84 4.10 -3.07
N VAL A 225 -12.05 4.57 -2.75
CA VAL A 225 -12.30 5.43 -1.61
C VAL A 225 -13.37 4.83 -0.71
N GLU A 226 -13.44 5.31 0.52
CA GLU A 226 -14.46 4.82 1.45
C GLU A 226 -15.85 5.21 1.00
N SER A 227 -16.77 4.25 1.10
CA SER A 227 -18.19 4.55 0.97
C SER A 227 -18.67 5.30 2.20
N GLU A 228 -19.58 6.26 2.02
CA GLU A 228 -20.33 6.83 3.15
C GLU A 228 -21.18 5.77 3.87
N VAL A 229 -21.50 4.68 3.16
CA VAL A 229 -22.18 3.52 3.72
C VAL A 229 -21.21 2.74 4.59
N LYS A 230 -21.41 2.79 5.91
CA LYS A 230 -20.64 2.05 6.92
C LYS A 230 -20.94 0.55 6.88
N MET A 231 -20.66 -0.12 5.77
CA MET A 231 -20.65 -1.57 5.67
C MET A 231 -19.22 -2.04 5.39
N ASP A 232 -18.74 -2.97 6.22
CA ASP A 232 -17.42 -3.56 6.03
C ASP A 232 -17.31 -4.20 4.64
N GLY A 233 -16.21 -3.94 3.95
CA GLY A 233 -15.99 -4.45 2.59
C GLY A 233 -16.57 -3.59 1.48
N VAL A 234 -17.45 -2.63 1.76
CA VAL A 234 -18.01 -1.76 0.71
C VAL A 234 -17.10 -0.56 0.49
N ALA A 235 -16.69 -0.37 -0.76
CA ALA A 235 -15.93 0.80 -1.20
C ALA A 235 -16.61 1.48 -2.38
N LEU A 236 -16.15 2.68 -2.70
CA LEU A 236 -16.53 3.37 -3.93
C LEU A 236 -15.34 3.34 -4.88
N ASP A 237 -15.51 2.69 -6.03
CA ASP A 237 -14.54 2.68 -7.11
C ASP A 237 -14.77 3.90 -8.01
N VAL A 238 -13.80 4.82 -8.04
CA VAL A 238 -13.81 6.03 -8.87
C VAL A 238 -12.76 5.98 -9.99
N SER A 239 -12.23 4.79 -10.30
CA SER A 239 -11.14 4.58 -11.25
C SER A 239 -11.51 5.07 -12.65
N ARG A 240 -12.75 4.86 -13.09
CA ARG A 240 -13.23 5.31 -14.41
C ARG A 240 -13.14 6.83 -14.54
N GLU A 241 -13.70 7.55 -13.58
CA GLU A 241 -13.71 9.00 -13.53
C GLU A 241 -12.31 9.57 -13.35
N ALA A 242 -11.50 8.95 -12.48
CA ALA A 242 -10.11 9.36 -12.24
C ALA A 242 -9.26 9.21 -13.52
N MET A 243 -9.40 8.10 -14.26
CA MET A 243 -8.70 7.91 -15.53
C MET A 243 -9.14 8.92 -16.60
N ASP A 244 -10.46 9.15 -16.73
CA ASP A 244 -10.97 10.14 -17.69
C ASP A 244 -10.48 11.56 -17.37
N TYR A 245 -10.40 11.91 -16.08
CA TYR A 245 -9.82 13.17 -15.63
C TYR A 245 -8.30 13.23 -15.86
N VAL A 246 -7.52 12.19 -15.53
CA VAL A 246 -6.05 12.24 -15.65
C VAL A 246 -5.61 12.22 -17.12
N TYR A 247 -6.20 11.36 -17.95
CA TYR A 247 -5.76 11.12 -19.32
C TYR A 247 -6.49 11.95 -20.37
N HIS A 248 -7.73 12.39 -20.10
CA HIS A 248 -8.58 12.99 -21.12
C HIS A 248 -9.09 14.38 -20.70
N HIS A 249 -10.37 14.64 -20.93
CA HIS A 249 -11.01 15.92 -20.65
C HIS A 249 -12.17 15.76 -19.65
N GLY A 250 -12.19 14.65 -18.92
CA GLY A 250 -13.15 14.42 -17.85
C GLY A 250 -13.05 15.47 -16.74
N GLU A 251 -14.09 15.55 -15.93
CA GLU A 251 -14.11 16.38 -14.72
C GLU A 251 -13.50 15.61 -13.54
N ASN A 252 -12.86 16.34 -12.61
CA ASN A 252 -12.31 15.73 -11.40
C ASN A 252 -13.48 15.19 -10.54
N PRO A 253 -13.47 13.90 -10.14
CA PRO A 253 -14.59 13.31 -9.39
C PRO A 253 -14.69 13.79 -7.94
N PHE A 254 -13.73 14.55 -7.43
CA PHE A 254 -13.68 14.98 -6.03
C PHE A 254 -14.09 16.45 -5.84
N LEU A 255 -14.78 16.73 -4.73
CA LEU A 255 -15.17 18.07 -4.31
C LEU A 255 -13.96 18.90 -3.85
N GLU A 256 -13.95 20.20 -4.14
CA GLU A 256 -12.80 21.08 -3.92
C GLU A 256 -12.52 21.39 -2.45
N GLU A 257 -13.56 21.53 -1.64
CA GLU A 257 -13.42 21.90 -0.21
C GLU A 257 -13.33 20.67 0.72
N GLN A 258 -13.29 19.45 0.18
CA GLN A 258 -13.42 18.22 0.94
C GLN A 258 -12.28 17.26 0.66
N ILE A 259 -11.72 16.68 1.73
CA ILE A 259 -10.53 15.83 1.63
C ILE A 259 -10.81 14.56 0.82
N MET A 260 -12.00 13.96 0.98
CA MET A 260 -12.34 12.64 0.40
C MET A 260 -13.73 12.58 -0.27
N GLU A 261 -14.49 13.67 -0.31
CA GLU A 261 -15.87 13.59 -0.84
C GLU A 261 -15.89 13.52 -2.37
N VAL A 262 -16.64 12.55 -2.87
CA VAL A 262 -16.87 12.30 -4.28
C VAL A 262 -18.14 13.02 -4.73
N LEU A 263 -18.11 13.63 -5.91
CA LEU A 263 -19.26 14.30 -6.53
C LEU A 263 -20.44 13.32 -6.68
N GLU A 264 -21.65 13.83 -6.47
CA GLU A 264 -22.87 13.04 -6.61
C GLU A 264 -22.96 12.40 -8.01
N GLY A 265 -23.28 11.10 -8.06
CA GLY A 265 -23.36 10.33 -9.29
C GLY A 265 -22.02 9.87 -9.88
N LYS A 266 -20.89 10.12 -9.20
CA LYS A 266 -19.58 9.57 -9.56
C LYS A 266 -19.25 8.34 -8.72
N GLY A 267 -18.47 7.44 -9.31
CA GLY A 267 -18.04 6.20 -8.68
C GLY A 267 -19.09 5.09 -8.71
N THR A 268 -18.62 3.87 -8.52
CA THR A 268 -19.45 2.65 -8.47
C THR A 268 -19.23 1.96 -7.13
N PRO A 269 -20.27 1.67 -6.34
CA PRO A 269 -20.13 0.86 -5.14
C PRO A 269 -19.62 -0.53 -5.51
N VAL A 270 -18.58 -0.99 -4.82
CA VAL A 270 -17.99 -2.32 -5.01
C VAL A 270 -17.93 -3.06 -3.68
N ASP A 271 -18.19 -4.35 -3.72
CA ASP A 271 -18.00 -5.25 -2.57
C ASP A 271 -16.61 -5.89 -2.68
N LEU A 272 -15.70 -5.41 -1.85
CA LEU A 272 -14.31 -5.88 -1.79
C LEU A 272 -14.18 -7.25 -1.10
N LEU A 273 -15.23 -7.74 -0.46
CA LEU A 273 -15.29 -9.09 0.10
C LEU A 273 -15.84 -10.10 -0.91
N ASP A 274 -16.35 -9.64 -2.06
CA ASP A 274 -16.72 -10.52 -3.16
C ASP A 274 -15.44 -11.19 -3.71
N PRO A 275 -15.33 -12.54 -3.64
CA PRO A 275 -14.17 -13.25 -4.15
C PRO A 275 -13.91 -13.02 -5.65
N MET A 276 -14.92 -12.60 -6.42
CA MET A 276 -14.78 -12.34 -7.85
C MET A 276 -14.14 -10.98 -8.16
N TYR A 277 -14.09 -10.04 -7.19
CA TYR A 277 -13.62 -8.67 -7.44
C TYR A 277 -12.14 -8.61 -7.85
N ASN A 278 -11.30 -9.46 -7.24
CA ASN A 278 -9.84 -9.46 -7.50
C ASN A 278 -9.45 -10.14 -8.82
N GLU A 279 -10.35 -10.85 -9.50
CA GLU A 279 -10.07 -11.52 -10.78
C GLU A 279 -10.18 -10.56 -11.98
N GLU A 280 -10.77 -9.38 -11.80
CA GLU A 280 -11.08 -8.41 -12.87
C GLU A 280 -10.17 -7.16 -12.90
N LEU A 281 -9.23 -7.03 -11.95
CA LEU A 281 -8.39 -5.83 -11.77
C LEU A 281 -7.06 -5.84 -12.54
#